data_AF-A0A382VHS0-F1
#
_entry.id   AF-A0A382VHS0-F1
#
_cell.length_a   1.000
_cell.length_b   1.000
_cell.length_c   1.000
_cell.angle_alpha   90.00
_cell.angle_beta   90.00
_cell.angle_gamma   90.00
#
_symmetry.space_group_name_H-M   'P 1'
#
loop_
_entity.id
_entity.type
_entity.pdbx_description
1 polymer ?
#
loop_
_entity_poly.entity_id
_entity_poly.type
_entity_poly.pdbx_seq_one_letter_code
_entity_poly.pdbx_strand_id
1 'polypeptide(L)'
;MANAERFRIDEVPPAVWADFVEGAAGATVFSGADWVRDATQATGTTPRLVGAWDGEQLVAGVAGATSGSGWRRRFTTPDLMPHTGFLFRPATTDR
;
A
#
# COMPACT_ATOMS: atom_id res chain seq x y z
N MET A 1 13.87 22.32 -9.86
CA MET A 1 12.45 21.96 -9.64
C MET A 1 12.34 20.48 -9.94
N ALA A 2 11.89 19.66 -8.99
CA ALA A 2 11.64 18.24 -9.24
C ALA A 2 10.58 18.15 -10.35
N ASN A 3 10.87 17.37 -11.40
CA ASN A 3 9.94 17.19 -12.49
C ASN A 3 8.66 16.57 -11.91
N ALA A 4 7.51 17.24 -12.00
CA ALA A 4 6.27 16.81 -11.34
C ALA A 4 5.79 15.42 -11.79
N GLU A 5 6.27 14.94 -12.95
CA GLU A 5 6.01 13.60 -13.48
C GLU A 5 6.83 12.50 -12.81
N ARG A 6 7.90 12.86 -12.07
CA ARG A 6 8.80 11.88 -11.46
C ARG A 6 8.18 11.24 -10.22
N PHE A 7 7.45 11.98 -9.40
CA PHE A 7 6.89 11.45 -8.15
C PHE A 7 5.37 11.40 -8.23
N ARG A 8 4.79 10.22 -7.98
CA ARG A 8 3.33 10.02 -8.01
C ARG A 8 2.86 9.15 -6.86
N ILE A 9 1.59 9.36 -6.47
CA ILE A 9 0.87 8.52 -5.51
C ILE A 9 -0.40 8.04 -6.18
N ASP A 10 -0.57 6.72 -6.29
CA ASP A 10 -1.73 6.11 -6.92
C ASP A 10 -1.95 4.66 -6.42
N GLU A 11 -2.97 4.01 -6.97
CA GLU A 11 -3.26 2.61 -6.67
C GLU A 11 -2.24 1.67 -7.32
N VAL A 12 -1.81 0.68 -6.54
CA VAL A 12 -0.84 -0.31 -6.99
C VAL A 12 -1.58 -1.58 -7.42
N PRO A 13 -1.34 -2.09 -8.64
CA PRO A 13 -1.87 -3.39 -9.05
C PRO A 13 -1.39 -4.52 -8.12
N PRO A 14 -2.23 -5.52 -7.80
CA PRO A 14 -1.86 -6.59 -6.86
C PRO A 14 -0.56 -7.32 -7.19
N ALA A 15 -0.27 -7.56 -8.48
CA ALA A 15 0.98 -8.21 -8.90
C ALA A 15 2.20 -7.35 -8.57
N VAL A 16 2.16 -6.05 -8.86
CA VAL A 16 3.27 -5.13 -8.54
C VAL A 16 3.44 -4.96 -7.04
N TRP A 17 2.34 -5.00 -6.29
CA TRP A 17 2.36 -4.96 -4.83
C TRP A 17 3.01 -6.22 -4.24
N ALA A 18 2.71 -7.40 -4.78
CA ALA A 18 3.31 -8.66 -4.34
C ALA A 18 4.84 -8.60 -4.45
N ASP A 19 5.37 -8.20 -5.61
CA ASP A 19 6.80 -8.05 -5.84
C ASP A 19 7.45 -7.03 -4.87
N PHE A 20 6.73 -5.94 -4.55
CA PHE A 20 7.20 -4.94 -3.61
C PHE A 20 7.28 -5.46 -2.17
N VAL A 21 6.26 -6.19 -1.71
CA VAL A 21 6.17 -6.73 -0.35
C VAL A 21 7.28 -7.74 -0.06
N GLU A 22 7.74 -8.50 -1.07
CA GLU A 22 8.84 -9.47 -0.91
C GLU A 22 10.14 -8.82 -0.38
N GLY A 23 10.41 -7.57 -0.76
CA GLY A 23 11.63 -6.85 -0.39
C GLY A 23 11.42 -5.66 0.55
N ALA A 24 10.19 -5.34 0.93
CA ALA A 24 9.90 -4.14 1.70
C ALA A 24 10.23 -4.30 3.20
N ALA A 25 10.87 -3.28 3.78
CA ALA A 25 11.14 -3.23 5.20
C ALA A 25 9.82 -3.15 6.00
N GLY A 26 9.68 -4.02 6.99
CA GLY A 26 8.48 -4.11 7.82
C GLY A 26 7.30 -4.83 7.16
N ALA A 27 7.48 -5.40 5.96
CA ALA A 27 6.48 -6.26 5.34
C ALA A 27 6.23 -7.50 6.18
N THR A 28 4.96 -7.91 6.27
CA THR A 28 4.54 -9.16 6.90
C THR A 28 3.54 -9.88 6.01
N VAL A 29 3.13 -11.09 6.39
CA VAL A 29 2.04 -11.81 5.69
C VAL A 29 0.75 -10.97 5.62
N PHE A 30 0.50 -10.10 6.60
CA PHE A 30 -0.67 -9.22 6.65
C PHE A 30 -0.61 -8.06 5.64
N SER A 31 0.57 -7.80 5.08
CA SER A 31 0.78 -6.81 4.02
C SER A 31 0.38 -7.32 2.64
N GLY A 32 0.21 -8.63 2.45
CA GLY A 32 -0.07 -9.24 1.15
C GLY A 32 -1.44 -8.86 0.58
N ALA A 33 -1.52 -8.70 -0.75
CA ALA A 33 -2.76 -8.28 -1.42
C ALA A 33 -3.94 -9.25 -1.17
N ASP A 34 -3.68 -10.56 -1.13
CA ASP A 34 -4.71 -11.55 -0.84
C ASP A 34 -5.24 -11.42 0.59
N TRP A 35 -4.36 -11.22 1.58
CA TRP A 35 -4.80 -11.02 2.95
C TRP A 35 -5.64 -9.75 3.10
N VAL A 36 -5.22 -8.65 2.46
CA VAL A 36 -5.95 -7.37 2.45
C VAL A 36 -7.35 -7.56 1.86
N ARG A 37 -7.46 -8.28 0.73
CA ARG A 37 -8.76 -8.62 0.13
C ARG A 37 -9.63 -9.40 1.11
N ASP A 38 -9.10 -10.45 1.72
CA ASP A 38 -9.88 -11.34 2.58
C ASP A 38 -10.32 -10.60 3.88
N ALA A 39 -9.43 -9.81 4.48
CA ALA A 39 -9.72 -8.97 5.64
C ALA A 39 -10.77 -7.89 5.35
N THR A 40 -10.70 -7.25 4.17
CA THR A 40 -11.69 -6.24 3.77
C THR A 40 -13.05 -6.86 3.45
N GLN A 41 -13.08 -8.03 2.83
CA GLN A 41 -14.30 -8.80 2.60
C GLN A 41 -14.98 -9.16 3.93
N ALA A 42 -14.22 -9.64 4.92
CA ALA A 42 -14.76 -9.98 6.25
C ALA A 42 -15.33 -8.78 7.00
N THR A 43 -14.85 -7.57 6.72
CA THR A 43 -15.25 -6.33 7.41
C THR A 43 -16.23 -5.46 6.61
N GLY A 44 -16.61 -5.88 5.39
CA GLY A 44 -17.49 -5.11 4.51
C GLY A 44 -16.87 -3.80 4.02
N THR A 45 -15.54 -3.74 3.89
CA THR A 45 -14.79 -2.58 3.41
C THR A 45 -14.18 -2.84 2.03
N THR A 46 -13.65 -1.81 1.38
CA THR A 46 -13.00 -1.96 0.05
C THR A 46 -11.48 -1.99 0.21
N PRO A 47 -10.77 -3.02 -0.29
CA PRO A 47 -9.33 -3.09 -0.20
C PRO A 47 -8.66 -1.96 -0.99
N ARG A 48 -7.56 -1.44 -0.46
CA ARG A 48 -6.73 -0.43 -1.13
C ARG A 48 -5.26 -0.73 -0.92
N LEU A 49 -4.53 -0.70 -2.03
CA LEU A 49 -3.07 -0.76 -2.07
C LEU A 49 -2.63 0.57 -2.69
N VAL A 50 -1.98 1.42 -1.90
CA VAL A 50 -1.57 2.76 -2.34
C VAL A 50 -0.07 2.83 -2.30
N GLY A 51 0.54 3.32 -3.38
CA GLY A 51 1.97 3.37 -3.56
C GLY A 51 2.46 4.79 -3.78
N ALA A 52 3.68 5.06 -3.33
CA ALA A 52 4.46 6.22 -3.75
C ALA A 52 5.55 5.75 -4.70
N TRP A 53 5.69 6.44 -5.83
CA TRP A 53 6.59 6.06 -6.91
C TRP A 53 7.65 7.13 -7.16
N ASP A 54 8.86 6.68 -7.53
CA ASP A 54 9.91 7.48 -8.17
C ASP A 54 10.10 6.94 -9.60
N GLY A 55 9.55 7.64 -10.59
CA GLY A 55 9.40 7.15 -11.95
C GLY A 55 8.52 5.89 -11.98
N GLU A 56 9.07 4.81 -12.51
CA GLU A 56 8.42 3.50 -12.56
C GLU A 56 8.69 2.65 -11.31
N GLN A 57 9.49 3.16 -10.37
CA GLN A 57 9.86 2.42 -9.18
C GLN A 57 8.90 2.69 -8.02
N LEU A 58 8.22 1.65 -7.54
CA LEU A 58 7.47 1.71 -6.28
C LEU A 58 8.46 1.77 -5.10
N VAL A 59 8.51 2.91 -4.41
CA VAL A 59 9.49 3.18 -3.34
C VAL A 59 8.92 3.02 -1.93
N ALA A 60 7.62 3.27 -1.77
CA ALA A 60 6.91 3.10 -0.52
C ALA A 60 5.45 2.75 -0.80
N GLY A 61 4.77 2.20 0.19
CA GLY A 61 3.36 1.86 0.03
C GLY A 61 2.65 1.59 1.35
N VAL A 62 1.32 1.59 1.29
CA VAL A 62 0.47 1.21 2.41
C VAL A 62 -0.67 0.34 1.89
N ALA A 63 -0.93 -0.75 2.62
CA ALA A 63 -2.10 -1.59 2.43
C ALA A 63 -3.13 -1.27 3.50
N GLY A 64 -4.40 -1.21 3.09
CA GLY A 64 -5.49 -0.96 4.00
C GLY A 64 -6.84 -1.10 3.32
N ALA A 65 -7.82 -0.43 3.90
CA ALA A 65 -9.19 -0.45 3.45
C ALA A 65 -9.75 0.96 3.34
N THR A 66 -10.78 1.10 2.52
CA THR A 66 -11.62 2.29 2.50
C THR A 66 -13.04 1.96 2.94
N SER A 67 -13.61 2.83 3.77
CA SER A 67 -15.00 2.76 4.23
C SER A 67 -15.69 4.12 4.06
N GLY A 68 -17.03 4.11 4.07
CA GLY A 68 -17.85 5.30 3.86
C GLY A 68 -18.14 5.61 2.39
N SER A 69 -18.88 6.70 2.14
CA SER A 69 -19.35 7.10 0.81
C SER A 69 -19.05 8.57 0.50
N GLY A 70 -18.83 8.88 -0.78
CA GLY A 70 -18.58 10.25 -1.25
C GLY A 70 -17.37 10.91 -0.58
N TRP A 71 -17.60 12.10 -0.01
CA TRP A 71 -16.58 12.89 0.70
C TRP A 71 -16.22 12.33 2.08
N ARG A 72 -17.02 11.40 2.62
CA ARG A 72 -16.75 10.74 3.91
C ARG A 72 -15.93 9.46 3.78
N ARG A 73 -15.33 9.21 2.62
CA ARG A 73 -14.42 8.07 2.45
C ARG A 73 -13.21 8.25 3.34
N ARG A 74 -12.88 7.22 4.12
CA ARG A 74 -11.72 7.18 5.00
C ARG A 74 -10.88 5.97 4.68
N PHE A 75 -9.57 6.18 4.67
CA PHE A 75 -8.61 5.09 4.69
C PHE A 75 -8.45 4.59 6.12
N THR A 76 -8.46 3.28 6.32
CA THR A 76 -8.36 2.64 7.63
C THR A 76 -7.60 1.34 7.52
N THR A 77 -7.03 0.89 8.63
CA THR A 77 -6.49 -0.45 8.78
C THR A 77 -7.51 -1.28 9.56
N PRO A 78 -8.18 -2.27 8.94
CA PRO A 78 -9.08 -3.18 9.66
C PRO A 78 -8.38 -3.93 10.79
N ASP A 79 -9.12 -4.39 11.79
CA ASP A 79 -8.59 -5.15 12.94
C ASP A 79 -7.82 -6.42 12.51
N LEU A 80 -8.24 -7.04 11.40
CA LEU A 80 -7.60 -8.21 10.81
C LEU A 80 -6.30 -7.89 10.05
N MET A 81 -5.87 -6.63 10.00
CA MET A 81 -4.63 -6.19 9.35
C MET A 81 -3.66 -5.61 10.39
N PRO A 82 -3.20 -6.40 11.37
CA PRO A 82 -2.30 -5.89 12.39
C PRO A 82 -0.97 -5.47 11.74
N HIS A 83 -0.48 -4.28 12.11
CA HIS A 83 0.83 -3.77 11.70
C HIS A 83 1.00 -3.40 10.21
N THR A 84 -0.08 -3.09 9.47
CA THR A 84 0.06 -2.55 8.10
C THR A 84 0.35 -1.04 8.13
N GLY A 85 1.55 -0.70 8.60
CA GLY A 85 2.09 0.64 8.49
C GLY A 85 2.55 0.96 7.07
N PHE A 86 3.21 2.11 6.92
CA PHE A 86 3.93 2.40 5.68
C PHE A 86 5.10 1.42 5.53
N LEU A 87 5.14 0.79 4.37
CA LEU A 87 6.21 -0.07 3.91
C LEU A 87 7.13 0.74 3.02
N PHE A 88 8.41 0.46 3.10
CA PHE A 88 9.42 1.15 2.31
C PHE A 88 10.35 0.13 1.70
N ARG A 89 10.81 0.37 0.46
CA ARG A 89 12.02 -0.33 0.02
C ARG A 89 13.16 0.10 0.94
N PRO A 90 13.98 -0.84 1.44
CA PRO A 90 15.25 -0.50 2.07
C PRO A 90 16.01 0.47 1.16
N ALA A 91 16.67 1.48 1.73
CA ALA A 91 17.43 2.43 0.94
C ALA A 91 18.43 1.66 0.06
N THR A 92 18.24 1.70 -1.26
CA THR A 92 19.19 1.11 -2.23
C THR A 92 20.43 1.99 -2.41
N THR A 93 20.58 3.05 -1.62
CA THR A 93 21.69 3.98 -1.71
C THR A 93 21.91 4.62 -0.35
N ASP A 94 23.12 4.49 0.19
CA ASP A 94 23.65 5.43 1.17
C ASP A 94 23.76 6.78 0.46
N ARG A 95 22.83 7.69 0.69
CA ARG A 95 22.98 9.09 0.27
C ARG A 95 23.26 9.96 1.47
#